data_AF-A0A4R5LJ67-F1
#
_entry.id   AF-A0A4R5LJ67-F1
#
_cell.length_a   1.000
_cell.length_b   1.000
_cell.length_c   1.000
_cell.angle_alpha   90.00
_cell.angle_beta   90.00
_cell.angle_gamma   90.00
#
_symmetry.space_group_name_H-M   'P 1'
#
loop_
_entity.id
_entity.type
_entity.pdbx_description
1 polymer ?
#
loop_
_entity_poly.entity_id
_entity_poly.type
_entity_poly.pdbx_seq_one_letter_code
_entity_poly.pdbx_strand_id
1 'polypeptide(L)'
;MKGCILLFGVSMLAACTSVTAVNSRQDGHLTVTSRARWDLVSWNHVRAAGLSEAEDYCEKQKKQLHTVEIHSEGLRGVTSQTVEVIFDCI
;
A
#
# COMPACT_ATOMS: atom_id res chain seq x y z
N MET A 1 37.12 -8.03 25.89
CA MET A 1 36.35 -8.08 24.63
C MET A 1 34.93 -8.51 25.00
N LYS A 2 33.98 -7.57 25.02
CA LYS A 2 32.58 -7.84 25.45
C LYS A 2 31.79 -8.25 24.21
N GLY A 3 31.48 -9.54 24.11
CA GLY A 3 30.68 -10.09 23.01
C GLY A 3 29.24 -9.59 23.11
N CYS A 4 28.80 -8.79 22.14
CA CYS A 4 27.39 -8.48 21.96
C CYS A 4 26.72 -9.70 21.31
N ILE A 5 25.93 -10.42 22.10
CA ILE A 5 24.98 -11.42 21.61
C ILE A 5 23.86 -10.64 20.91
N LEU A 6 23.90 -10.59 19.58
CA LEU A 6 22.81 -10.04 18.77
C LEU A 6 21.68 -11.06 18.72
N LEU A 7 20.64 -10.81 19.51
CA LEU A 7 19.36 -11.51 19.45
C LEU A 7 18.70 -11.24 18.08
N PHE A 8 18.74 -12.22 17.18
CA PHE A 8 17.94 -12.24 15.96
C PHE A 8 16.47 -12.53 16.33
N GLY A 9 15.75 -11.50 16.77
CA GLY A 9 14.30 -11.54 16.89
C GLY A 9 13.67 -11.36 15.51
N VAL A 10 13.27 -12.46 14.86
CA VAL A 10 12.40 -12.39 13.67
C VAL A 10 11.00 -12.05 14.16
N SER A 11 10.76 -10.77 14.39
CA SER A 11 9.41 -10.22 14.50
C SER A 11 8.81 -10.25 13.10
N MET A 12 8.09 -11.31 12.76
CA MET A 12 7.11 -11.24 11.67
C MET A 12 6.00 -10.30 12.15
N LEU A 13 6.16 -8.99 11.91
CA LEU A 13 5.04 -8.07 12.00
C LEU A 13 4.02 -8.55 10.96
N ALA A 14 2.93 -9.17 11.42
CA ALA A 14 1.80 -9.43 10.56
C ALA A 14 1.38 -8.10 9.93
N ALA A 15 1.60 -7.93 8.62
CA ALA A 15 1.27 -6.70 7.93
C ALA A 15 -0.23 -6.43 8.13
N CYS A 16 -0.55 -5.35 8.84
CA CYS A 16 -1.93 -5.00 9.14
C CYS A 16 -2.69 -4.53 7.88
N THR A 17 -1.97 -4.31 6.79
CA THR A 17 -2.46 -3.96 5.46
C THR A 17 -2.06 -5.03 4.44
N SER A 18 -2.90 -5.22 3.44
CA SER A 18 -2.58 -6.00 2.24
C SER A 18 -2.64 -5.07 1.04
N VAL A 19 -1.64 -5.13 0.16
CA VAL A 19 -1.61 -4.35 -1.09
C VAL A 19 -1.56 -5.32 -2.26
N THR A 20 -2.32 -5.06 -3.33
CA THR A 20 -2.31 -5.85 -4.55
C THR A 20 -1.10 -5.50 -5.41
N ALA A 21 -0.79 -6.33 -6.40
CA ALA A 21 0.13 -5.92 -7.46
C ALA A 21 -0.46 -4.76 -8.26
N VAL A 22 0.42 -3.94 -8.85
CA VAL A 22 0.05 -2.89 -9.81
C VAL A 22 -0.47 -3.54 -11.09
N ASN A 23 -1.60 -3.04 -11.60
CA ASN A 23 -2.21 -3.49 -12.85
C ASN A 23 -2.52 -2.32 -13.78
N SER A 24 -2.55 -2.58 -15.07
CA SER A 24 -3.02 -1.61 -16.07
C SER A 24 -4.55 -1.68 -16.19
N ARG A 25 -5.19 -0.51 -16.14
CA ARG A 25 -6.62 -0.33 -16.35
C ARG A 25 -6.91 -0.16 -17.84
N GLN A 26 -8.16 -0.39 -18.24
CA GLN A 26 -8.59 -0.31 -19.65
C GLN A 26 -8.51 1.11 -20.24
N ASP A 27 -8.52 2.14 -19.38
CA ASP A 27 -8.41 3.55 -19.74
C ASP A 27 -6.96 4.04 -19.93
N GLY A 28 -5.97 3.16 -19.72
CA GLY A 28 -4.56 3.47 -19.89
C GLY A 28 -3.82 3.85 -18.60
N HIS A 29 -4.54 4.02 -17.48
CA HIS A 29 -3.93 4.31 -16.17
C HIS A 29 -3.47 3.04 -15.44
N LEU A 30 -2.61 3.21 -14.45
CA LEU A 30 -2.22 2.15 -13.52
C LEU A 30 -3.12 2.19 -12.29
N THR A 31 -3.37 1.02 -11.69
CA THR A 31 -4.13 0.90 -10.45
C THR A 31 -3.43 0.00 -9.45
N VAL A 32 -3.51 0.36 -8.18
CA VAL A 32 -3.13 -0.48 -7.04
C VAL A 32 -4.20 -0.37 -5.95
N THR A 33 -4.55 -1.52 -5.35
CA THR A 33 -5.54 -1.58 -4.28
C THR A 33 -4.87 -1.98 -2.98
N SER A 34 -5.15 -1.22 -1.92
CA SER A 34 -4.73 -1.51 -0.55
C SER A 34 -5.95 -1.80 0.31
N ARG A 35 -5.81 -2.72 1.28
CA ARG A 35 -6.90 -3.21 2.14
C ARG A 35 -6.46 -3.32 3.58
N ALA A 36 -7.32 -2.89 4.51
CA ALA A 36 -7.15 -3.20 5.93
C ALA A 36 -7.41 -4.69 6.20
N ARG A 37 -6.46 -5.38 6.84
CA ARG A 37 -6.67 -6.76 7.34
C ARG A 37 -7.44 -6.78 8.66
N TRP A 38 -7.35 -5.71 9.44
CA TRP A 38 -7.91 -5.59 10.79
C TRP A 38 -8.53 -4.21 10.99
N ASP A 39 -9.55 -4.12 11.85
CA ASP A 39 -10.23 -2.84 12.17
C ASP A 39 -9.38 -1.86 13.01
N LEU A 40 -8.20 -2.32 13.42
CA LEU A 40 -7.19 -1.51 14.14
C LEU A 40 -6.41 -0.56 13.22
N VAL A 41 -6.50 -0.74 11.89
CA VAL A 41 -5.77 0.09 10.92
C VAL A 41 -6.60 1.30 10.53
N SER A 42 -5.99 2.49 10.57
CA SER A 42 -6.65 3.71 10.13
C SER A 42 -6.76 3.77 8.60
N TRP A 43 -7.83 4.38 8.11
CA TRP A 43 -8.01 4.68 6.67
C TRP A 43 -6.82 5.38 6.04
N ASN A 44 -6.21 6.31 6.78
CA ASN A 44 -5.04 7.03 6.30
C ASN A 44 -3.83 6.10 6.10
N HIS A 45 -3.67 5.10 6.97
CA HIS A 45 -2.59 4.12 6.83
C HIS A 45 -2.84 3.17 5.63
N VAL A 46 -4.09 2.76 5.39
CA VAL A 46 -4.43 1.99 4.18
C VAL A 46 -4.10 2.80 2.93
N ARG A 47 -4.56 4.06 2.87
CA ARG A 47 -4.27 4.97 1.75
C ARG A 47 -2.77 5.18 1.54
N ALA A 48 -2.02 5.42 2.61
CA ALA A 48 -0.57 5.59 2.54
C ALA A 48 0.14 4.34 2.02
N ALA A 49 -0.32 3.15 2.40
CA ALA A 49 0.24 1.90 1.87
C ALA A 49 0.01 1.75 0.36
N GLY A 50 -1.18 2.11 -0.14
CA GLY A 50 -1.45 2.13 -1.59
C GLY A 50 -0.60 3.15 -2.34
N LEU A 51 -0.46 4.37 -1.80
CA LEU A 51 0.38 5.41 -2.40
C LEU A 51 1.87 5.04 -2.41
N SER A 52 2.38 4.45 -1.33
CA SER A 52 3.77 4.01 -1.25
C SER A 52 4.09 2.94 -2.30
N GLU A 53 3.20 1.97 -2.52
CA GLU A 53 3.39 0.96 -3.57
C GLU A 53 3.37 1.57 -4.98
N ALA A 54 2.49 2.55 -5.22
CA ALA A 54 2.43 3.27 -6.50
C ALA A 54 3.71 4.09 -6.75
N GLU A 55 4.21 4.78 -5.72
CA GLU A 55 5.46 5.52 -5.77
C GLU A 55 6.65 4.60 -6.05
N ASP A 56 6.81 3.52 -5.28
CA ASP A 56 7.86 2.50 -5.47
C ASP A 56 7.83 1.93 -6.90
N TYR A 57 6.64 1.73 -7.48
CA TYR A 57 6.48 1.24 -8.85
C TYR A 57 6.98 2.24 -9.90
N CYS A 58 6.70 3.53 -9.73
CA CYS A 58 7.19 4.57 -10.63
C CYS A 58 8.69 4.83 -10.44
N GLU A 59 9.19 4.80 -9.20
CA GLU A 59 10.61 4.98 -8.89
C GLU A 59 11.49 3.88 -9.50
N LYS A 60 11.02 2.62 -9.49
CA LYS A 60 11.70 1.50 -10.19
C LYS A 60 11.86 1.77 -11.69
N GLN A 61 11.00 2.60 -12.27
CA GLN A 61 11.05 3.02 -13.67
C GLN A 61 11.75 4.38 -13.86
N LYS A 62 12.28 4.98 -12.78
CA LYS A 62 12.90 6.31 -12.77
C LYS A 62 11.93 7.43 -13.21
N LYS A 63 10.66 7.29 -12.84
CA LYS A 63 9.59 8.23 -13.15
C LYS A 63 8.95 8.76 -11.87
N GLN A 64 8.25 9.87 -11.97
CA GLN A 64 7.50 10.46 -10.86
C GLN A 64 6.07 9.93 -10.83
N LEU A 65 5.55 9.75 -9.62
CA LEU A 65 4.15 9.39 -9.42
C LEU A 65 3.25 10.59 -9.75
N HIS A 66 2.31 10.39 -10.67
CA HIS A 66 1.18 11.29 -10.88
C HIS A 66 -0.10 10.59 -10.42
N THR A 67 -0.64 11.00 -9.27
CA THR A 67 -1.93 10.47 -8.79
C THR A 67 -3.06 11.08 -9.62
N VAL A 68 -3.81 10.21 -10.29
CA VAL A 68 -4.98 10.60 -11.09
C VAL A 68 -6.21 10.66 -10.20
N GLU A 69 -6.47 9.58 -9.45
CA GLU A 69 -7.65 9.47 -8.60
C GLU A 69 -7.42 8.50 -7.44
N ILE A 70 -8.16 8.70 -6.35
CA ILE A 70 -8.14 7.80 -5.18
C ILE A 70 -9.58 7.51 -4.77
N HIS A 71 -9.97 6.24 -4.83
CA HIS A 71 -11.26 5.76 -4.35
C HIS A 71 -11.10 5.04 -3.02
N SER A 72 -11.97 5.36 -2.06
CA SER A 72 -12.02 4.69 -0.77
C SER A 72 -13.36 3.99 -0.63
N GLU A 73 -13.34 2.67 -0.44
CA GLU A 73 -14.53 1.83 -0.36
C GLU A 73 -14.62 1.05 0.95
N GLY A 74 -15.81 1.07 1.52
CA GLY A 74 -16.16 0.26 2.69
C GLY A 74 -16.54 1.08 3.92
N LEU A 75 -17.25 0.43 4.82
CA LEU A 75 -17.75 1.01 6.06
C LEU A 75 -17.00 0.41 7.24
N ARG A 76 -16.38 1.28 8.05
CA ARG A 76 -15.61 0.86 9.23
C ARG A 76 -16.47 0.00 10.15
N GLY A 77 -15.95 -1.16 10.55
CA GLY A 77 -16.66 -2.14 11.39
C GLY A 77 -17.75 -2.97 10.68
N VAL A 78 -18.03 -2.76 9.39
CA VAL A 78 -19.07 -3.49 8.65
C VAL A 78 -18.49 -4.25 7.45
N THR A 79 -17.75 -3.56 6.59
CA THR A 79 -17.10 -4.16 5.42
C THR A 79 -15.60 -3.93 5.48
N SER A 80 -14.84 -4.74 4.74
CA SER A 80 -13.41 -4.47 4.64
C SER A 80 -13.16 -3.14 3.95
N GLN A 81 -12.23 -2.38 4.51
CA GLN A 81 -11.86 -1.05 4.06
C GLN A 81 -10.77 -1.17 2.99
N THR A 82 -11.05 -0.68 1.78
CA THR A 82 -10.13 -0.70 0.63
C THR A 82 -9.90 0.69 0.09
N VAL A 83 -8.66 0.98 -0.32
CA VAL A 83 -8.32 2.19 -1.07
C VAL A 83 -7.74 1.75 -2.40
N GLU A 84 -8.39 2.15 -3.49
CA GLU A 84 -7.86 2.06 -4.84
C GLU A 84 -7.16 3.39 -5.20
N VAL A 85 -5.93 3.29 -5.68
CA VAL A 85 -5.15 4.41 -6.19
C VAL A 85 -4.98 4.22 -7.68
N ILE A 86 -5.48 5.17 -8.46
CA ILE A 86 -5.30 5.26 -9.92
C ILE A 86 -4.24 6.30 -10.19
N PHE A 87 -3.21 5.93 -10.95
CA PHE A 87 -2.02 6.75 -11.13
C PHE A 87 -1.34 6.52 -12.48
N ASP A 88 -0.46 7.45 -12.84
CA ASP A 88 0.46 7.35 -13.95
C ASP A 88 1.91 7.52 -13.47
N CYS A 89 2.85 6.95 -14.22
CA CYS A 89 4.27 7.23 -14.05
C CYS A 89 4.74 8.15 -15.18
N ILE A 90 5.09 9.38 -14.83
CA ILE A 90 5.51 10.43 -15.77
C ILE A 90 7.00 10.76 -15.66
#